data_AF-A0A2G9G3D8-F1
#
_entry.id   AF-A0A2G9G3D8-F1
#
_cell.length_a   1.000
_cell.length_b   1.000
_cell.length_c   1.000
_cell.angle_alpha   90.00
_cell.angle_beta   90.00
_cell.angle_gamma   90.00
#
_symmetry.space_group_name_H-M   'P 1'
#
loop_
_entity.id
_entity.type
_entity.pdbx_description
1 polymer ?
#
loop_
_entity_poly.entity_id
_entity_poly.type
_entity_poly.pdbx_seq_one_letter_code
_entity_poly.pdbx_strand_id
1 'polypeptide(L)'
;MKVKVVRDSREIVTYFSYLVSARDYSPWPDKPEGWRAVTKAYSEQLMQLGCKLLERHTDLGTISLLLQDQVGGLQATRDGDKTWITVQPVDRAFVVNLGDHGHYLSNGRFKNADHQAAVNSNYSRLSIATFQNPAPGAILYPLKIREGENPVMDEPITFSEMYKRKMNKDLELAKLKDELEKATHKSCEGLEEILA
;
A
#
# COMPACT_ATOMS: atom_id res chain seq x y z
N MET A 1 -17.02 -40.14 -12.90
CA MET A 1 -17.29 -38.94 -12.07
C MET A 1 -16.17 -37.94 -12.34
N LYS A 2 -16.45 -36.77 -12.97
CA LYS A 2 -15.42 -35.75 -13.22
C LYS A 2 -15.27 -34.88 -11.97
N VAL A 3 -14.13 -34.95 -11.29
CA VAL A 3 -13.79 -34.02 -10.21
C VAL A 3 -13.54 -32.65 -10.84
N LYS A 4 -14.44 -31.69 -10.60
CA LYS A 4 -14.18 -30.29 -10.90
C LYS A 4 -13.10 -29.82 -9.92
N VAL A 5 -11.94 -29.45 -10.45
CA VAL A 5 -10.96 -28.66 -9.70
C VAL A 5 -11.62 -27.33 -9.38
N VAL A 6 -12.04 -27.15 -8.12
CA VAL A 6 -12.36 -25.83 -7.58
C VAL A 6 -11.05 -25.06 -7.56
N ARG A 7 -11.02 -23.85 -8.15
CA ARG A 7 -9.85 -22.98 -8.07
C ARG A 7 -9.53 -22.78 -6.59
N ASP A 8 -8.37 -23.24 -6.18
CA ASP A 8 -7.87 -23.16 -4.82
C ASP A 8 -7.66 -21.67 -4.48
N SER A 9 -8.66 -21.01 -3.87
CA SER A 9 -8.54 -19.64 -3.38
C SER A 9 -7.95 -19.69 -1.97
N ARG A 10 -6.67 -20.02 -1.87
CA ARG A 10 -5.94 -19.93 -0.60
C ARG A 10 -5.51 -18.48 -0.42
N GLU A 11 -6.14 -17.77 0.51
CA GLU A 11 -5.59 -16.53 1.02
C GLU A 11 -4.47 -16.89 2.01
N ILE A 12 -3.23 -16.53 1.66
CA ILE A 12 -2.08 -16.68 2.54
C ILE A 12 -1.82 -15.34 3.23
N VAL A 13 -1.94 -15.32 4.56
CA VAL A 13 -1.53 -14.20 5.39
C VAL A 13 -0.24 -14.59 6.09
N THR A 14 0.90 -14.16 5.55
CA THR A 14 2.19 -14.33 6.20
C THR A 14 2.51 -13.06 6.98
N TYR A 15 2.26 -13.07 8.29
CA TYR A 15 2.52 -11.93 9.17
C TYR A 15 3.49 -12.34 10.29
N PHE A 16 4.58 -11.58 10.43
CA PHE A 16 5.52 -11.71 11.54
C PHE A 16 5.16 -10.66 12.60
N SER A 17 4.59 -11.13 13.72
CA SER A 17 4.00 -10.28 14.77
C SER A 17 4.98 -9.61 15.73
N TYR A 18 6.28 -9.84 15.57
CA TYR A 18 7.30 -9.29 16.48
C TYR A 18 8.19 -8.29 15.75
N LEU A 19 8.51 -7.20 16.45
CA LEU A 19 9.62 -6.30 16.12
C LEU A 19 10.85 -7.13 15.77
N VAL A 20 11.62 -6.71 14.76
CA VAL A 20 12.82 -7.45 14.32
C VAL A 20 13.77 -7.75 15.50
N SER A 21 13.90 -6.81 16.43
CA SER A 21 14.69 -6.93 17.67
C SER A 21 14.16 -7.94 18.69
N ALA A 22 12.87 -8.26 18.65
CA ALA A 22 12.18 -9.14 19.60
C ALA A 22 11.85 -10.53 19.03
N ARG A 23 12.28 -10.83 17.80
CA ARG A 23 12.02 -12.13 17.16
C ARG A 23 12.91 -13.22 17.77
N ASP A 24 12.27 -14.24 18.33
CA ASP A 24 12.95 -15.48 18.71
C ASP A 24 12.92 -16.48 17.54
N TYR A 25 14.11 -16.78 17.01
CA TYR A 25 14.29 -17.77 15.94
C TYR A 25 14.66 -19.16 16.48
N SER A 26 14.74 -19.35 17.81
CA SER A 26 14.99 -20.62 18.47
C SER A 26 13.98 -21.74 18.15
N PRO A 27 12.70 -21.46 17.78
CA PRO A 27 11.76 -22.51 17.37
C PRO A 27 11.97 -23.04 15.93
N TRP A 28 12.67 -22.31 15.06
CA TRP A 28 12.94 -22.76 13.69
C TRP A 28 14.00 -23.88 13.67
N PRO A 29 13.93 -24.86 12.76
CA PRO A 29 14.91 -25.95 12.69
C PRO A 29 16.32 -25.42 12.38
N ASP A 30 17.34 -26.08 12.92
CA ASP A 30 18.76 -25.84 12.57
C ASP A 30 19.24 -26.67 11.37
N LYS A 31 18.38 -27.53 10.84
CA LYS A 31 18.64 -28.38 9.67
C LYS A 31 17.75 -27.98 8.49
N PRO A 32 18.31 -27.85 7.28
CA PRO A 32 19.75 -27.92 6.96
C PRO A 32 20.57 -26.84 7.68
N GLU A 33 21.87 -27.08 7.84
CA GLU A 33 22.78 -26.10 8.47
C GLU A 33 22.63 -24.73 7.80
N GLY A 34 22.53 -23.68 8.62
CA GLY A 34 22.28 -22.32 8.14
C GLY A 34 20.80 -21.96 7.94
N TRP A 35 19.85 -22.88 8.07
CA TRP A 35 18.41 -22.61 7.90
C TRP A 35 17.92 -21.42 8.73
N ARG A 36 18.28 -21.34 10.01
CA ARG A 36 17.88 -20.23 10.89
C ARG A 36 18.48 -18.89 10.45
N ALA A 37 19.74 -18.88 10.02
CA ALA A 37 20.40 -17.66 9.55
C ALA A 37 19.76 -17.14 8.26
N VAL A 38 19.47 -18.05 7.31
CA VAL A 38 18.74 -17.73 6.08
C VAL A 38 17.32 -17.25 6.39
N THR A 39 16.62 -17.92 7.30
CA THR A 39 15.27 -17.53 7.74
C THR A 39 15.27 -16.15 8.37
N LYS A 40 16.26 -15.83 9.21
CA LYS A 40 16.42 -14.50 9.81
C LYS A 40 16.62 -13.43 8.74
N ALA A 41 17.60 -13.61 7.85
CA ALA A 41 17.88 -12.66 6.77
C ALA A 41 16.66 -12.46 5.84
N TYR A 42 16.00 -13.56 5.47
CA TYR A 42 14.78 -13.51 4.68
C TYR A 42 13.66 -12.75 5.41
N SER A 43 13.49 -12.97 6.71
CA SER A 43 12.47 -12.31 7.53
C SER A 43 12.72 -10.81 7.72
N GLU A 44 13.99 -10.39 7.76
CA GLU A 44 14.38 -8.97 7.78
C GLU A 44 14.11 -8.30 6.42
N GLN A 45 14.53 -8.93 5.31
CA GLN A 45 14.26 -8.43 3.96
C GLN A 45 12.77 -8.37 3.64
N LEU A 46 12.00 -9.38 4.05
CA LEU A 46 10.55 -9.38 3.87
C LEU A 46 9.88 -8.27 4.67
N MET A 47 10.38 -7.95 5.87
CA MET A 47 9.88 -6.83 6.67
C MET A 47 10.22 -5.49 6.00
N GLN A 48 11.44 -5.31 5.49
CA GLN A 48 11.80 -4.12 4.72
C GLN A 48 10.91 -3.94 3.48
N LEU A 49 10.66 -5.03 2.75
CA LEU A 49 9.73 -5.03 1.62
C LEU A 49 8.30 -4.70 2.07
N GLY A 50 7.83 -5.28 3.18
CA GLY A 50 6.52 -4.99 3.76
C GLY A 50 6.34 -3.52 4.16
N CYS A 51 7.34 -2.93 4.81
CA CYS A 51 7.35 -1.50 5.11
C CYS A 51 7.25 -0.67 3.83
N LYS A 52 8.03 -1.04 2.80
CA LYS A 52 8.00 -0.36 1.50
C LYS A 52 6.67 -0.51 0.76
N LEU A 53 6.00 -1.65 0.90
CA LEU A 53 4.68 -1.89 0.32
C LEU A 53 3.57 -1.11 1.05
N LEU A 54 3.77 -0.79 2.33
CA LEU A 54 2.84 0.01 3.15
C LEU A 54 3.28 1.48 3.30
N GLU A 55 4.29 1.90 2.55
CA GLU A 55 4.60 3.32 2.32
C GLU A 55 3.40 4.00 1.64
N ARG A 56 3.41 5.34 1.62
CA ARG A 56 2.37 6.19 1.03
C ARG A 56 1.78 5.63 -0.28
N HIS A 57 0.51 5.25 -0.25
CA HIS A 57 -0.21 4.71 -1.41
C HIS A 57 -1.71 5.03 -1.37
N THR A 58 -2.37 4.74 -2.48
CA THR A 58 -3.83 4.68 -2.60
C THR A 58 -4.26 3.25 -2.90
N ASP A 59 -5.41 2.84 -2.38
CA ASP A 59 -5.97 1.52 -2.68
C ASP A 59 -6.52 1.49 -4.10
N LEU A 60 -6.27 0.40 -4.84
CA LEU A 60 -6.75 0.27 -6.23
C LEU A 60 -8.26 0.01 -6.31
N GLY A 61 -8.84 -0.53 -5.25
CA GLY A 61 -10.22 -1.01 -5.19
C GLY A 61 -11.30 0.06 -5.22
N THR A 62 -12.55 -0.38 -5.04
CA THR A 62 -13.67 0.56 -4.87
C THR A 62 -13.67 1.13 -3.46
N ILE A 63 -13.73 0.23 -2.48
CA ILE A 63 -13.81 0.55 -1.07
C ILE A 63 -13.01 -0.48 -0.28
N SER A 64 -12.35 -0.01 0.76
CA SER A 64 -11.58 -0.83 1.69
C SER A 64 -12.16 -0.72 3.09
N LEU A 65 -12.23 -1.85 3.77
CA LEU A 65 -12.62 -1.97 5.17
C LEU A 65 -11.39 -2.40 5.95
N LEU A 66 -10.92 -1.57 6.88
CA LEU A 66 -9.77 -1.85 7.70
C LEU A 66 -10.18 -1.99 9.16
N LEU A 67 -9.95 -3.18 9.73
CA LEU A 67 -9.96 -3.40 11.16
C LEU A 67 -8.53 -3.21 11.68
N GLN A 68 -8.33 -2.37 12.69
CA GLN A 68 -7.03 -2.15 13.32
C GLN A 68 -7.11 -2.32 14.83
N ASP A 69 -6.01 -2.74 15.44
CA ASP A 69 -5.86 -2.77 16.89
C ASP A 69 -5.73 -1.35 17.48
N GLN A 70 -5.56 -1.28 18.80
CA GLN A 70 -5.41 -0.02 19.53
C GLN A 70 -3.99 0.58 19.47
N VAL A 71 -3.04 -0.06 18.77
CA VAL A 71 -1.70 0.51 18.57
C VAL A 71 -1.74 1.64 17.54
N GLY A 72 -2.66 1.56 16.57
CA GLY A 72 -2.87 2.62 15.58
C GLY A 72 -1.67 2.81 14.64
N GLY A 73 -1.49 4.00 14.09
CA GLY A 73 -0.41 4.29 13.12
C GLY A 73 -0.85 4.41 11.67
N LEU A 74 -2.14 4.18 11.37
CA LEU A 74 -2.69 4.58 10.08
C LEU A 74 -2.67 6.12 9.97
N GLN A 75 -2.09 6.63 8.89
CA GLN A 75 -2.12 8.04 8.54
C GLN A 75 -2.72 8.22 7.15
N ALA A 76 -3.49 9.29 6.98
CA ALA A 76 -4.07 9.67 5.70
C ALA A 76 -3.81 11.14 5.41
N THR A 77 -3.83 11.53 4.15
CA THR A 77 -3.68 12.93 3.78
C THR A 77 -5.00 13.70 3.93
N ARG A 78 -4.88 15.00 4.20
CA ARG A 78 -5.98 15.97 4.22
C ARG A 78 -5.56 17.24 3.48
N ASP A 79 -6.51 18.14 3.27
CA ASP A 79 -6.27 19.51 2.78
C ASP A 79 -5.61 19.54 1.39
N GLY A 80 -6.04 18.63 0.51
CA GLY A 80 -5.48 18.50 -0.83
C GLY A 80 -4.05 17.92 -0.84
N ASP A 81 -3.81 16.91 -0.01
CA ASP A 81 -2.53 16.19 0.09
C ASP A 81 -1.39 16.98 0.75
N LYS A 82 -1.74 18.04 1.48
CA LYS A 82 -0.79 18.96 2.12
C LYS A 82 -0.45 18.57 3.55
N THR A 83 -1.38 17.95 4.26
CA THR A 83 -1.25 17.63 5.68
C THR A 83 -1.51 16.15 5.91
N TRP A 84 -0.82 15.58 6.89
CA TRP A 84 -1.07 14.23 7.37
C TRP A 84 -1.94 14.27 8.62
N ILE A 85 -2.92 13.38 8.69
CA ILE A 85 -3.72 13.13 9.89
C ILE A 85 -3.50 11.70 10.36
N THR A 86 -3.44 11.50 11.67
CA THR A 86 -3.44 10.15 12.26
C THR A 86 -4.88 9.71 12.46
N VAL A 87 -5.23 8.55 11.91
CA VAL A 87 -6.54 7.94 12.08
C VAL A 87 -6.54 7.18 13.40
N GLN A 88 -7.17 7.78 14.41
CA GLN A 88 -7.22 7.21 15.75
C GLN A 88 -7.97 5.87 15.74
N PRO A 89 -7.42 4.81 16.35
CA PRO A 89 -8.17 3.58 16.59
C PRO A 89 -9.42 3.86 17.40
N VAL A 90 -10.54 3.30 16.97
CA VAL A 90 -11.80 3.32 17.71
C VAL A 90 -12.18 1.87 17.96
N ASP A 91 -12.46 1.56 19.24
CA ASP A 91 -12.83 0.20 19.62
C ASP A 91 -14.07 -0.27 18.83
N ARG A 92 -14.02 -1.50 18.35
CA ARG A 92 -15.09 -2.17 17.57
C ARG A 92 -15.54 -1.41 16.32
N ALA A 93 -14.67 -0.59 15.74
CA ALA A 93 -14.95 0.14 14.50
C ALA A 93 -14.09 -0.37 13.33
N PHE A 94 -14.61 -0.16 12.12
CA PHE A 94 -13.84 -0.25 10.89
C PHE A 94 -13.47 1.15 10.42
N VAL A 95 -12.24 1.32 9.94
CA VAL A 95 -11.91 2.44 9.06
C VAL A 95 -12.38 2.06 7.67
N VAL A 96 -13.06 2.99 7.01
CA VAL A 96 -13.56 2.82 5.64
C VAL A 96 -12.93 3.88 4.76
N ASN A 97 -12.30 3.48 3.66
CA ASN A 97 -11.74 4.40 2.70
C ASN A 97 -12.10 4.02 1.26
N LEU A 98 -12.15 5.05 0.40
CA LEU A 98 -12.38 4.88 -1.02
C LEU A 98 -11.05 4.68 -1.74
N GLY A 99 -11.02 3.74 -2.67
CA GLY A 99 -9.88 3.53 -3.56
C GLY A 99 -10.01 4.24 -4.90
N ASP A 100 -9.01 4.05 -5.75
CA ASP A 100 -8.88 4.66 -7.07
C ASP A 100 -10.09 4.35 -7.96
N HIS A 101 -10.56 3.10 -7.98
CA HIS A 101 -11.73 2.73 -8.75
C HIS A 101 -12.98 3.51 -8.29
N GLY A 102 -13.16 3.68 -6.98
CA GLY A 102 -14.26 4.48 -6.43
C GLY A 102 -14.15 5.96 -6.81
N HIS A 103 -12.94 6.51 -6.81
CA HIS A 103 -12.66 7.86 -7.28
C HIS A 103 -13.07 8.05 -8.74
N TYR A 104 -12.61 7.16 -9.64
CA TYR A 104 -12.97 7.22 -11.06
C TYR A 104 -14.47 7.00 -11.30
N LEU A 105 -15.09 6.03 -10.61
CA LEU A 105 -16.54 5.81 -10.67
C LEU A 105 -17.29 7.09 -10.35
N SER A 106 -16.84 7.86 -9.36
CA SER A 106 -17.50 9.09 -8.94
C SER A 106 -17.29 10.29 -9.88
N ASN A 107 -16.58 10.11 -11.01
CA ASN A 107 -16.02 11.19 -11.84
C ASN A 107 -15.18 12.18 -11.02
N GLY A 108 -14.36 11.65 -10.09
CA GLY A 108 -13.48 12.43 -9.22
C GLY A 108 -14.15 13.19 -8.09
N ARG A 109 -15.49 13.09 -7.92
CA ARG A 109 -16.24 13.79 -6.87
C ARG A 109 -15.88 13.33 -5.47
N PHE A 110 -15.55 12.05 -5.31
CA PHE A 110 -15.05 11.50 -4.06
C PHE A 110 -13.55 11.26 -4.19
N LYS A 111 -12.80 11.70 -3.18
CA LYS A 111 -11.35 11.52 -3.14
C LYS A 111 -11.00 10.09 -2.71
N ASN A 112 -10.06 9.48 -3.40
CA ASN A 112 -9.38 8.28 -2.91
C ASN A 112 -8.49 8.63 -1.71
N ALA A 113 -8.34 7.69 -0.78
CA ALA A 113 -7.48 7.91 0.38
C ALA A 113 -6.02 7.65 0.05
N ASP A 114 -5.20 8.71 0.03
CA ASP A 114 -3.74 8.61 0.06
C ASP A 114 -3.30 8.43 1.52
N HIS A 115 -2.69 7.29 1.82
CA HIS A 115 -2.50 6.83 3.19
C HIS A 115 -1.24 5.98 3.36
N GLN A 116 -0.80 5.82 4.60
CA GLN A 116 0.38 5.02 4.98
C GLN A 116 0.20 4.38 6.35
N ALA A 117 0.97 3.32 6.62
CA ALA A 117 1.09 2.75 7.95
C ALA A 117 2.43 3.16 8.57
N ALA A 118 2.39 4.11 9.51
CA ALA A 118 3.58 4.51 10.25
C ALA A 118 4.00 3.40 11.23
N VAL A 119 5.28 3.06 11.23
CA VAL A 119 5.88 2.09 12.17
C VAL A 119 6.31 2.78 13.46
N ASN A 120 6.33 2.03 14.55
CA ASN A 120 6.87 2.48 15.84
C ASN A 120 7.81 1.42 16.43
N SER A 121 8.73 1.83 17.31
CA SER A 121 9.75 0.94 17.90
C SER A 121 9.30 0.20 19.16
N ASN A 122 8.10 0.47 19.67
CA ASN A 122 7.70 0.09 21.02
C ASN A 122 6.69 -1.07 21.04
N TYR A 123 5.80 -1.10 20.04
CA TYR A 123 4.67 -2.03 19.98
C TYR A 123 4.47 -2.57 18.57
N SER A 124 4.22 -3.88 18.49
CA SER A 124 3.74 -4.51 17.26
C SER A 124 2.30 -4.09 16.97
N ARG A 125 2.01 -3.75 15.72
CA ARG A 125 0.68 -3.34 15.24
C ARG A 125 0.10 -4.38 14.30
N LEU A 126 -1.16 -4.76 14.51
CA LEU A 126 -1.94 -5.64 13.64
C LEU A 126 -3.14 -4.89 13.03
N SER A 127 -3.36 -5.13 11.73
CA SER A 127 -4.59 -4.72 11.05
C SER A 127 -4.98 -5.72 9.97
N ILE A 128 -6.27 -5.80 9.68
CA ILE A 128 -6.85 -6.63 8.63
C ILE A 128 -7.54 -5.70 7.65
N ALA A 129 -7.08 -5.68 6.40
CA ALA A 129 -7.67 -4.93 5.31
C ALA A 129 -8.47 -5.87 4.41
N THR A 130 -9.73 -5.53 4.12
CA THR A 130 -10.58 -6.23 3.17
C THR A 130 -10.93 -5.30 2.02
N PHE A 131 -10.55 -5.70 0.81
CA PHE A 131 -10.71 -4.88 -0.39
C PHE A 131 -11.90 -5.35 -1.21
N GLN A 132 -12.79 -4.41 -1.57
CA GLN A 132 -13.88 -4.66 -2.49
C GLN A 132 -13.50 -4.20 -3.89
N ASN A 133 -13.03 -5.14 -4.70
CA ASN A 133 -12.50 -4.90 -6.04
C ASN A 133 -13.47 -5.42 -7.11
N PRO A 134 -13.63 -4.71 -8.24
CA PRO A 134 -14.33 -5.23 -9.40
C PRO A 134 -13.65 -6.49 -9.96
N ALA A 135 -14.39 -7.26 -10.75
CA ALA A 135 -13.79 -8.29 -11.57
C ALA A 135 -12.76 -7.67 -12.54
N PRO A 136 -11.64 -8.35 -12.88
CA PRO A 136 -10.61 -7.79 -13.75
C PRO A 136 -11.14 -7.26 -15.11
N GLY A 137 -12.13 -7.93 -15.70
CA GLY A 137 -12.78 -7.53 -16.96
C GLY A 137 -13.96 -6.57 -16.82
N ALA A 138 -14.34 -6.18 -15.60
CA ALA A 138 -15.40 -5.19 -15.40
C ALA A 138 -14.98 -3.86 -16.01
N ILE A 139 -15.90 -3.25 -16.76
CA ILE A 139 -15.67 -1.95 -17.39
C ILE A 139 -16.07 -0.85 -16.41
N LEU A 140 -15.15 0.08 -16.19
CA LEU A 140 -15.33 1.26 -15.37
C LEU A 140 -16.00 2.35 -16.19
N TYR A 141 -17.22 2.70 -15.80
CA TYR A 141 -17.96 3.84 -16.34
C TYR A 141 -18.10 4.91 -15.26
N PRO A 142 -17.49 6.10 -15.43
CA PRO A 142 -17.71 7.21 -14.51
C PRO A 142 -19.18 7.64 -14.46
N LEU A 143 -19.62 8.19 -13.33
CA LEU A 143 -20.91 8.86 -13.22
C LEU A 143 -21.03 9.96 -14.27
N LYS A 144 -22.26 10.21 -14.73
CA LYS A 144 -22.57 11.28 -15.69
C LYS A 144 -21.94 12.60 -15.24
N ILE A 145 -21.21 13.23 -16.15
CA ILE A 145 -20.58 14.54 -15.99
C ILE A 145 -21.69 15.59 -15.78
N ARG A 146 -21.58 16.39 -14.72
CA ARG A 146 -22.51 17.50 -14.46
C ARG A 146 -22.05 18.75 -15.20
N GLU A 147 -22.95 19.72 -15.32
CA GLU A 147 -22.61 21.03 -15.89
C GLU A 147 -21.43 21.66 -15.13
N GLY A 148 -20.40 22.08 -15.87
CA GLY A 148 -19.18 22.67 -15.32
C GLY A 148 -18.12 21.67 -14.81
N GLU A 149 -18.37 20.35 -14.87
CA GLU A 149 -17.36 19.33 -14.56
C GLU A 149 -16.58 18.90 -15.81
N ASN A 150 -15.32 18.52 -15.62
CA ASN A 150 -14.51 17.85 -16.65
C ASN A 150 -14.55 16.32 -16.45
N PRO A 151 -14.38 15.52 -17.53
CA PRO A 151 -14.18 14.09 -17.40
C PRO A 151 -12.87 13.78 -16.66
N VAL A 152 -12.92 12.85 -15.70
CA VAL A 152 -11.70 12.31 -15.06
C VAL A 152 -10.99 11.26 -15.94
N MET A 153 -11.68 10.78 -16.98
CA MET A 153 -11.22 9.75 -17.89
C MET A 153 -11.89 9.96 -19.25
N ASP A 154 -11.10 9.86 -20.33
CA ASP A 154 -11.58 10.12 -21.69
C ASP A 154 -12.48 9.00 -22.21
N GLU A 155 -12.11 7.74 -21.95
CA GLU A 155 -12.80 6.55 -22.46
C GLU A 155 -12.95 5.49 -21.35
N PRO A 156 -14.06 4.73 -21.31
CA PRO A 156 -14.22 3.62 -20.38
C PRO A 156 -13.10 2.58 -20.54
N ILE A 157 -12.54 2.13 -19.42
CA ILE A 157 -11.48 1.11 -19.40
C ILE A 157 -11.88 -0.06 -18.51
N THR A 158 -11.22 -1.21 -18.68
CA THR A 158 -11.39 -2.32 -17.74
C THR A 158 -10.67 -2.05 -16.42
N PHE A 159 -11.11 -2.68 -15.34
CA PHE A 159 -10.41 -2.61 -14.05
C PHE A 159 -8.94 -3.09 -14.16
N SER A 160 -8.67 -4.10 -14.99
CA SER A 160 -7.31 -4.57 -15.28
C SER A 160 -6.44 -3.51 -15.96
N GLU A 161 -7.03 -2.74 -16.87
CA GLU A 161 -6.33 -1.66 -17.55
C GLU A 161 -6.05 -0.49 -16.59
N MET A 162 -7.03 -0.11 -15.76
CA MET A 162 -6.84 0.88 -14.70
C MET A 162 -5.69 0.48 -13.75
N TYR A 163 -5.68 -0.77 -13.30
CA TYR A 163 -4.62 -1.33 -12.46
C TYR A 163 -3.24 -1.18 -13.12
N LYS A 164 -3.11 -1.58 -14.39
CA LYS A 164 -1.84 -1.50 -15.14
C LYS A 164 -1.35 -0.06 -15.27
N ARG A 165 -2.25 0.87 -15.62
CA ARG A 165 -1.91 2.30 -15.74
C ARG A 165 -1.40 2.86 -14.42
N LYS A 166 -2.05 2.54 -13.31
CA LYS A 166 -1.63 2.98 -11.97
C LYS A 166 -0.25 2.43 -11.61
N MET A 167 -0.03 1.12 -11.78
CA MET A 167 1.27 0.50 -11.47
C MET A 167 2.41 1.08 -12.32
N ASN A 168 2.18 1.30 -13.61
CA ASN A 168 3.19 1.91 -14.48
C ASN A 168 3.53 3.33 -14.02
N LYS A 169 2.51 4.14 -13.69
CA LYS A 169 2.70 5.50 -13.19
C LYS A 169 3.45 5.52 -11.86
N ASP A 170 3.14 4.62 -10.93
CA ASP A 170 3.83 4.52 -9.65
C ASP A 170 5.31 4.15 -9.83
N LEU A 171 5.61 3.22 -10.76
CA LEU A 171 6.97 2.85 -11.11
C LEU A 171 7.75 4.01 -11.74
N GLU A 172 7.13 4.79 -12.61
CA GLU A 172 7.74 6.00 -13.20
C GLU A 172 8.03 7.05 -12.12
N LEU A 173 7.08 7.32 -11.23
CA LEU A 173 7.26 8.25 -10.12
C LEU A 173 8.38 7.80 -9.17
N ALA A 174 8.49 6.49 -8.91
CA ALA A 174 9.58 5.95 -8.09
C ALA A 174 10.95 6.18 -8.73
N LYS A 175 11.08 5.98 -10.06
CA LYS A 175 12.32 6.26 -10.80
C LYS A 175 12.71 7.74 -10.75
N LEU A 176 11.74 8.62 -10.99
CA LEU A 176 11.96 10.07 -10.95
C LEU A 176 12.41 10.55 -9.57
N LYS A 177 11.85 9.99 -8.50
CA LYS A 177 12.28 10.28 -7.12
C LYS A 177 13.73 9.85 -6.88
N ASP A 178 14.10 8.63 -7.29
CA ASP A 178 15.47 8.12 -7.15
C ASP A 178 16.49 8.96 -7.95
N GLU A 179 16.13 9.42 -9.16
CA GLU A 179 16.96 10.33 -9.94
C GLU A 179 17.12 11.71 -9.27
N LEU A 180 16.04 12.25 -8.70
CA LEU A 180 16.07 13.52 -7.97
C LEU A 180 16.91 13.43 -6.69
N GLU A 181 16.81 12.35 -5.94
CA GLU A 181 17.62 12.09 -4.73
C GLU A 181 19.11 12.00 -5.09
N LYS A 182 19.45 11.30 -6.18
CA LYS A 182 20.85 11.25 -6.67
C LYS A 182 21.36 12.62 -7.13
N ALA A 183 20.52 13.41 -7.80
CA ALA A 183 20.89 14.74 -8.26
C ALA A 183 21.11 15.73 -7.09
N THR A 184 20.23 15.68 -6.09
CA THR A 184 20.35 16.51 -4.88
C THR A 184 21.58 16.13 -4.06
N HIS A 185 21.86 14.84 -3.88
CA HIS A 185 23.06 14.38 -3.18
C HIS A 185 24.35 14.87 -3.85
N LYS A 186 24.46 14.73 -5.18
CA LYS A 186 25.60 15.26 -5.95
C LYS A 186 25.76 16.79 -5.83
N SER A 187 24.65 17.52 -5.74
CA SER A 187 24.70 18.98 -5.58
C SER A 187 25.20 19.39 -4.18
N CYS A 188 24.85 18.62 -3.14
CA CYS A 188 25.34 18.85 -1.78
C CYS A 188 26.84 18.55 -1.67
N GLU A 189 27.30 17.43 -2.26
CA GLU A 189 28.74 17.10 -2.31
C GLU A 189 29.55 18.18 -3.04
N GLY A 190 29.05 18.67 -4.19
CA GLY A 190 29.70 19.75 -4.93
C GLY A 190 29.73 21.10 -4.19
N LEU A 191 28.76 21.38 -3.32
CA LEU A 191 28.77 22.57 -2.47
C LEU A 191 29.76 22.43 -1.30
N GLU A 192 29.92 21.23 -0.74
CA GLU A 192 30.92 20.93 0.29
C GLU A 192 32.35 21.05 -0.26
N GLU A 193 32.61 20.62 -1.50
CA GLU A 193 33.92 20.80 -2.16
C GLU A 193 34.27 22.27 -2.47
N ILE A 194 33.26 23.13 -2.71
CA ILE A 194 33.48 24.57 -2.97
C ILE A 194 33.72 25.34 -1.66
N LEU A 195 33.21 24.83 -0.53
CA LEU A 195 33.30 25.46 0.79
C LEU A 195 34.49 24.96 1.64
N ALA A 196 35.27 23.98 1.15
CA ALA A 196 36.48 23.44 1.76
C ALA A 196 37.76 24.15 1.23
#